data_AF-A0A924A497-F1
#
_entry.id   AF-A0A924A497-F1
#
_cell.length_a   1.000
_cell.length_b   1.000
_cell.length_c   1.000
_cell.angle_alpha   90.00
_cell.angle_beta   90.00
_cell.angle_gamma   90.00
#
_symmetry.space_group_name_H-M   'P 1'
#
loop_
_entity.id
_entity.type
_entity.pdbx_description
1 polymer ?
#
loop_
_entity_poly.entity_id
_entity_poly.type
_entity_poly.pdbx_seq_one_letter_code
_entity_poly.pdbx_strand_id
1 'polypeptide(L)'
;MEITGQPMILKTFLIESRRSFKLVFTLFLCSFLFGFAAFSSFELKNYIEKLFSPTEWGIDLAILPKGTSPESLKRSLLTGRPEGLIPVALFKTLQAQITDEQRKSSLTQPTFKALGFLPYQKNGSTQIAILGNPEDFFVKDDRSIWSSIKLTDWNQQIDDLSNLPNYKTPEWGSQVLMGILIKGESEPLLKLKEMINRRTVAQAWVMKAGISTDDQKINQLETALYTFTCLIFLCLVPGLILSFIILSARRNEIFIVLKEIGWKQASQLQFILLQIVILFLIPCTLGVFTSPLILNWVNYLFILG
;
A
#
# COMPACT_ATOMS: atom_id res chain seq x y z
N MET A 1 -50.67 22.55 -52.52
CA MET A 1 -50.52 21.40 -51.59
C MET A 1 -50.15 21.96 -50.23
N GLU A 2 -51.15 22.19 -49.39
CA GLU A 2 -50.91 22.61 -48.00
C GLU A 2 -50.34 21.46 -47.21
N ILE A 3 -49.20 21.71 -46.55
CA ILE A 3 -48.51 20.76 -45.69
C ILE A 3 -49.23 20.76 -44.34
N THR A 4 -50.41 20.17 -44.28
CA THR A 4 -51.23 20.09 -43.05
C THR A 4 -50.70 19.09 -42.01
N GLY A 5 -49.61 18.35 -42.31
CA GLY A 5 -48.99 17.35 -41.41
C GLY A 5 -47.80 17.83 -40.56
N GLN A 6 -47.25 19.02 -40.82
CA GLN A 6 -46.05 19.52 -40.13
C GLN A 6 -46.13 19.67 -38.60
N PRO A 7 -47.24 20.13 -37.98
CA PRO A 7 -47.27 20.33 -36.53
C PRO A 7 -47.32 19.01 -35.74
N MET A 8 -47.83 17.93 -36.34
CA MET A 8 -47.91 16.61 -35.71
C MET A 8 -46.55 15.91 -35.72
N ILE A 9 -45.80 16.02 -36.82
CA ILE A 9 -44.43 15.49 -36.94
C ILE A 9 -43.48 16.20 -35.97
N LEU A 10 -43.60 17.52 -35.83
CA LEU A 10 -42.74 18.31 -34.93
C LEU A 10 -42.98 17.97 -33.44
N LYS A 11 -44.24 17.76 -33.03
CA LYS A 11 -44.57 17.36 -31.65
C LYS A 11 -44.06 15.96 -31.33
N THR A 12 -44.24 15.00 -32.25
CA THR A 12 -43.72 13.64 -32.09
C THR A 12 -42.19 13.63 -32.03
N PHE A 13 -41.53 14.43 -32.87
CA PHE A 13 -40.07 14.61 -32.85
C PHE A 13 -39.58 15.20 -31.52
N LEU A 14 -40.23 16.23 -30.98
CA LEU A 14 -39.87 16.84 -29.70
C LEU A 14 -40.05 15.88 -28.51
N ILE A 15 -41.12 15.10 -28.50
CA ILE A 15 -41.37 14.09 -27.45
C ILE A 15 -40.31 12.98 -27.51
N GLU A 16 -39.99 12.50 -28.71
CA GLU A 16 -39.02 11.42 -28.88
C GLU A 16 -37.58 11.89 -28.65
N SER A 17 -37.28 13.16 -28.98
CA SER A 17 -36.02 13.83 -28.64
C SER A 17 -35.84 13.97 -27.13
N ARG A 18 -36.89 14.41 -26.39
CA ARG A 18 -36.84 14.50 -24.92
C ARG A 18 -36.68 13.13 -24.25
N ARG A 19 -37.35 12.09 -24.76
CA ARG A 19 -37.22 10.71 -24.23
C ARG A 19 -35.83 10.14 -24.51
N SER A 20 -35.30 10.38 -25.70
CA SER A 20 -33.95 9.98 -26.08
C SER A 20 -32.89 10.71 -25.27
N PHE A 21 -33.10 12.00 -24.95
CA PHE A 21 -32.21 12.77 -24.09
C PHE A 21 -32.06 12.16 -22.69
N LYS A 22 -33.16 11.71 -22.07
CA LYS A 22 -33.10 11.03 -20.75
C LYS A 22 -32.26 9.75 -20.82
N LEU A 23 -32.46 8.91 -21.83
CA LEU A 23 -31.69 7.67 -22.02
C LEU A 23 -30.20 7.96 -22.28
N VAL A 24 -29.91 8.95 -23.13
CA VAL A 24 -28.55 9.41 -23.41
C VAL A 24 -27.85 9.91 -22.16
N PHE A 25 -28.54 10.69 -21.34
CA PHE A 25 -28.01 11.20 -20.08
C PHE A 25 -27.76 10.06 -19.06
N THR A 26 -28.68 9.11 -18.93
CA THR A 26 -28.48 7.93 -18.07
C THR A 26 -27.26 7.12 -18.51
N LEU A 27 -27.09 6.90 -19.82
CA LEU A 27 -25.98 6.13 -20.37
C LEU A 27 -24.64 6.85 -20.18
N PHE A 28 -24.63 8.18 -20.33
CA PHE A 28 -23.49 9.03 -20.00
C PHE A 28 -23.13 8.91 -18.50
N LEU A 29 -24.11 9.04 -17.61
CA LEU A 29 -23.90 8.96 -16.16
C LEU A 29 -23.40 7.57 -15.73
N CYS A 30 -23.97 6.49 -16.24
CA CYS A 30 -23.52 5.14 -15.96
C CYS A 30 -22.09 4.89 -16.47
N SER A 31 -21.73 5.42 -17.64
CA SER A 31 -20.38 5.30 -18.20
C SER A 31 -19.36 6.10 -17.40
N PHE A 32 -19.74 7.28 -16.91
CA PHE A 32 -18.95 8.08 -15.98
C PHE A 32 -18.71 7.35 -14.66
N LEU A 33 -19.77 6.84 -14.03
CA LEU A 33 -19.68 6.09 -12.77
C LEU A 33 -18.84 4.81 -12.91
N PHE A 34 -18.91 4.15 -14.06
CA PHE A 34 -18.08 3.00 -14.37
C PHE A 34 -16.59 3.36 -14.41
N GLY A 35 -16.22 4.43 -15.12
CA GLY A 35 -14.84 4.93 -15.15
C GLY A 35 -14.33 5.33 -13.77
N PHE A 36 -15.16 6.03 -13.00
CA PHE A 36 -14.84 6.43 -11.62
C PHE A 36 -14.61 5.22 -10.71
N ALA A 37 -15.49 4.21 -10.75
CA ALA A 37 -15.38 3.01 -9.93
C ALA A 37 -14.13 2.18 -10.25
N ALA A 38 -13.80 2.03 -11.54
CA ALA A 38 -12.63 1.30 -11.99
C ALA A 38 -11.32 1.92 -11.48
N PHE A 39 -11.17 3.23 -11.60
CA PHE A 39 -9.97 3.93 -11.12
C PHE A 39 -9.90 3.99 -9.60
N SER A 40 -11.02 4.25 -8.92
CA SER A 40 -11.06 4.30 -7.46
C SER A 40 -10.65 2.98 -6.82
N SER A 41 -11.04 1.85 -7.43
CA SER A 41 -10.62 0.50 -6.99
C SER A 41 -9.10 0.31 -7.12
N PHE A 42 -8.50 0.77 -8.22
CA PHE A 42 -7.06 0.68 -8.46
C PHE A 42 -6.24 1.55 -7.49
N GLU A 43 -6.63 2.81 -7.29
CA GLU A 43 -5.98 3.70 -6.32
C GLU A 43 -6.13 3.19 -4.88
N LEU A 44 -7.32 2.70 -4.51
CA LEU A 44 -7.55 2.19 -3.16
C LEU A 44 -6.70 0.95 -2.88
N LYS A 45 -6.50 0.07 -3.87
CA LYS A 45 -5.53 -1.03 -3.79
C LYS A 45 -4.11 -0.52 -3.56
N ASN A 46 -3.64 0.43 -4.38
CA ASN A 46 -2.30 1.02 -4.22
C ASN A 46 -2.14 1.72 -2.86
N TYR A 47 -3.19 2.33 -2.35
CA TYR A 47 -3.19 3.02 -1.06
C TYR A 47 -3.17 2.03 0.11
N ILE A 48 -3.94 0.93 0.03
CA ILE A 48 -3.87 -0.17 0.99
C ILE A 48 -2.48 -0.81 0.96
N GLU A 49 -1.93 -1.09 -0.22
CA GLU A 49 -0.56 -1.62 -0.37
C GLU A 49 0.50 -0.66 0.20
N LYS A 50 0.31 0.67 0.12
CA LYS A 50 1.22 1.66 0.73
C LYS A 50 1.04 1.82 2.24
N LEU A 51 -0.19 1.79 2.74
CA LEU A 51 -0.50 1.90 4.17
C LEU A 51 -0.09 0.66 4.94
N PHE A 52 -0.23 -0.50 4.29
CA PHE A 52 -0.04 -1.81 4.89
C PHE A 52 1.13 -2.58 4.28
N SER A 53 1.98 -1.95 3.44
CA SER A 53 3.23 -2.59 3.02
C SER A 53 3.91 -3.06 4.30
N PRO A 54 4.04 -4.38 4.53
CA PRO A 54 4.80 -4.85 5.66
C PRO A 54 6.15 -4.20 5.46
N THR A 55 6.56 -3.31 6.38
CA THR A 55 7.93 -2.83 6.38
C THR A 55 8.75 -4.10 6.42
N GLU A 56 9.34 -4.50 5.29
CA GLU A 56 10.19 -5.67 5.25
C GLU A 56 11.46 -5.23 5.98
N TRP A 57 11.48 -5.51 7.28
CA TRP A 57 12.61 -5.21 8.13
C TRP A 57 13.85 -5.99 7.66
N GLY A 58 13.68 -7.01 6.81
CA GLY A 58 14.75 -7.90 6.34
C GLY A 58 15.34 -8.75 7.48
N ILE A 59 14.63 -8.82 8.61
CA ILE A 59 15.06 -9.32 9.90
C ILE A 59 14.07 -10.39 10.36
N ASP A 60 14.57 -11.51 10.85
CA ASP A 60 13.72 -12.62 11.28
C ASP A 60 13.36 -12.52 12.77
N LEU A 61 14.24 -11.95 13.61
CA LEU A 61 14.05 -11.81 15.06
C LEU A 61 14.69 -10.50 15.55
N ALA A 62 14.00 -9.74 16.39
CA ALA A 62 14.53 -8.57 17.09
C ALA A 62 14.53 -8.81 18.60
N ILE A 63 15.68 -8.62 19.23
CA ILE A 63 15.84 -8.61 20.69
C ILE A 63 15.81 -7.15 21.14
N LEU A 64 14.81 -6.82 21.95
CA LEU A 64 14.55 -5.47 22.44
C LEU A 64 14.55 -5.44 23.97
N PRO A 65 14.65 -4.26 24.60
CA PRO A 65 14.46 -4.11 26.04
C PRO A 65 13.04 -4.53 26.43
N LYS A 66 12.87 -5.03 27.66
CA LYS A 66 11.53 -5.39 28.14
C LYS A 66 10.61 -4.17 28.15
N GLY A 67 9.38 -4.37 27.69
CA GLY A 67 8.38 -3.31 27.56
C GLY A 67 8.45 -2.52 26.24
N THR A 68 9.48 -2.71 25.41
CA THR A 68 9.58 -2.06 24.09
C THR A 68 8.98 -2.93 22.99
N SER A 69 8.00 -2.40 22.26
CA SER A 69 7.37 -3.08 21.11
C SER A 69 8.10 -2.79 19.78
N PRO A 70 7.81 -3.55 18.70
CA PRO A 70 8.31 -3.24 17.36
C PRO A 70 7.92 -1.84 16.83
N GLU A 71 6.74 -1.32 17.20
CA GLU A 71 6.32 0.04 16.83
C GLU A 71 7.15 1.10 17.56
N SER A 72 7.44 0.83 18.83
CA SER A 72 8.31 1.64 19.68
C SER A 72 9.75 1.66 19.14
N LEU A 73 10.20 0.53 18.59
CA LEU A 73 11.45 0.43 17.84
C LEU A 73 11.45 1.35 16.62
N LYS A 74 10.42 1.30 15.78
CA LYS A 74 10.29 2.18 14.61
C LYS A 74 10.36 3.66 15.01
N ARG A 75 9.64 4.06 16.05
CA ARG A 75 9.67 5.44 16.56
C ARG A 75 11.06 5.84 17.02
N SER A 76 11.75 4.98 17.76
CA SER A 76 13.10 5.26 18.27
C SER A 76 14.13 5.39 17.14
N LEU A 77 14.02 4.56 16.10
CA LEU A 77 14.89 4.61 14.93
C LEU A 77 14.69 5.88 14.09
N LEU A 78 13.45 6.39 14.01
CA LEU A 78 13.15 7.63 13.31
C LEU A 78 13.54 8.87 14.11
N THR A 79 13.29 8.85 15.42
CA THR A 79 13.53 10.00 16.31
C THR A 79 14.96 10.07 16.84
N GLY A 80 15.75 9.00 16.74
CA GLY A 80 17.11 8.97 17.29
C GLY A 80 17.14 8.85 18.81
N ARG A 81 16.03 8.48 19.44
CA ARG A 81 15.89 8.44 20.91
C ARG A 81 15.49 7.02 21.33
N PRO A 82 16.39 6.27 22.00
CA PRO A 82 16.05 4.93 22.46
C PRO A 82 15.04 4.99 23.61
N GLU A 83 13.94 4.26 23.49
CA GLU A 83 12.95 4.11 24.58
C GLU A 83 13.41 3.12 25.67
N GLY A 84 14.48 2.36 25.42
CA GLY A 84 15.07 1.45 26.38
C GLY A 84 16.45 0.97 25.92
N LEU A 85 17.21 0.39 26.84
CA LEU A 85 18.59 -0.02 26.62
C LEU A 85 18.84 -1.44 27.14
N ILE A 86 19.71 -2.17 26.46
CA ILE A 86 20.23 -3.48 26.83
C ILE A 86 21.76 -3.44 26.85
N PRO A 87 22.44 -4.29 27.65
CA PRO A 87 23.90 -4.27 27.72
C PRO A 87 24.55 -4.83 26.44
N VAL A 88 25.64 -4.20 25.98
CA VAL A 88 26.48 -4.70 24.87
C VAL A 88 27.00 -6.12 25.14
N ALA A 89 27.19 -6.49 26.42
CA ALA A 89 27.59 -7.83 26.81
C ALA A 89 26.61 -8.92 26.32
N LEU A 90 25.32 -8.61 26.20
CA LEU A 90 24.32 -9.52 25.64
C LEU A 90 24.63 -9.84 24.17
N PHE A 91 24.97 -8.82 23.38
CA PHE A 91 25.37 -8.99 21.98
C PHE A 91 26.66 -9.81 21.85
N LYS A 92 27.69 -9.49 22.66
CA LYS A 92 28.96 -10.23 22.64
C LYS A 92 28.78 -11.71 23.02
N THR A 93 27.92 -11.99 24.00
CA THR A 93 27.57 -13.36 24.40
C THR A 93 26.88 -14.11 23.26
N LEU A 94 25.93 -13.45 22.59
CA LEU A 94 25.21 -14.01 21.45
C LEU A 94 26.17 -14.32 20.28
N GLN A 95 27.09 -13.40 19.99
CA GLN A 95 28.08 -13.57 18.93
C GLN A 95 29.08 -14.70 19.24
N ALA A 96 29.49 -14.85 20.49
CA ALA A 96 30.32 -15.97 20.94
C ALA A 96 29.60 -17.32 20.75
N GLN A 97 28.31 -17.38 21.11
CA GLN A 97 27.49 -18.58 20.91
C GLN A 97 27.34 -18.95 19.43
N ILE A 98 27.10 -17.97 18.55
CA ILE A 98 27.07 -18.17 17.09
C ILE A 98 28.38 -18.77 16.62
N THR A 99 29.50 -18.19 17.04
CA THR A 99 30.84 -18.60 16.62
C THR A 99 31.17 -20.01 17.10
N ASP A 100 30.78 -20.35 18.33
CA ASP A 100 30.99 -21.68 18.90
C ASP A 100 30.13 -22.76 18.23
N GLU A 101 28.88 -22.44 17.88
CA GLU A 101 28.00 -23.33 17.13
C GLU A 101 28.51 -23.59 15.70
N GLN A 102 29.03 -22.54 15.03
CA GLN A 102 29.68 -22.67 13.73
C GLN A 102 30.88 -23.63 13.80
N ARG A 103 31.75 -23.45 14.82
CA ARG A 103 32.93 -24.31 15.00
C ARG A 103 32.55 -25.77 15.24
N LYS A 104 31.53 -26.03 16.07
CA LYS A 104 31.08 -27.40 16.37
C LYS A 104 30.44 -28.11 15.18
N SER A 105 29.77 -27.35 14.31
CA SER A 105 28.97 -27.92 13.22
C SER A 105 29.73 -28.03 11.90
N SER A 106 30.99 -27.57 11.82
CA SER A 106 31.78 -27.48 10.57
C SER A 106 31.05 -26.78 9.42
N LEU A 107 30.09 -25.90 9.74
CA LEU A 107 29.29 -25.18 8.77
C LEU A 107 30.09 -24.04 8.16
N THR A 108 30.04 -23.90 6.84
CA THR A 108 30.68 -22.79 6.10
C THR A 108 29.95 -21.45 6.29
N GLN A 109 28.73 -21.44 6.84
CA GLN A 109 27.96 -20.24 7.12
C GLN A 109 27.30 -20.30 8.51
N PRO A 110 27.15 -19.15 9.20
CA PRO A 110 26.44 -19.08 10.47
C PRO A 110 24.98 -19.47 10.33
N THR A 111 24.47 -20.24 11.30
CA THR A 111 23.03 -20.56 11.45
C THR A 111 22.17 -19.31 11.61
N PHE A 112 22.73 -18.23 12.16
CA PHE A 112 22.10 -16.92 12.22
C PHE A 112 23.16 -15.81 12.32
N LYS A 113 22.85 -14.65 11.73
CA LYS A 113 23.64 -13.42 11.79
C LYS A 113 23.01 -12.49 12.82
N ALA A 114 23.81 -11.62 13.45
CA ALA A 114 23.33 -10.67 14.46
C ALA A 114 23.91 -9.26 14.24
N LEU A 115 23.10 -8.23 14.51
CA LEU A 115 23.45 -6.83 14.39
C LEU A 115 22.95 -6.05 15.61
N GLY A 116 23.86 -5.51 16.41
CA GLY A 116 23.53 -4.58 17.49
C GLY A 116 23.33 -3.17 16.93
N PHE A 117 22.40 -2.41 17.49
CA PHE A 117 22.19 -1.02 17.06
C PHE A 117 21.82 -0.08 18.20
N LEU A 118 22.17 1.19 18.03
CA LEU A 118 21.81 2.28 18.93
C LEU A 118 21.49 3.54 18.11
N PRO A 119 20.25 4.01 18.08
CA PRO A 119 19.89 5.26 17.44
C PRO A 119 20.30 6.45 18.33
N TYR A 120 20.80 7.52 17.71
CA TYR A 120 21.15 8.76 18.37
C TYR A 120 20.90 9.98 17.48
N GLN A 121 20.81 11.16 18.10
CA GLN A 121 20.70 12.43 17.38
C GLN A 121 22.05 13.14 17.35
N LYS A 122 22.52 13.52 16.16
CA LYS A 122 23.71 14.35 15.96
C LYS A 122 23.40 15.41 14.90
N ASN A 123 23.62 16.68 15.25
CA ASN A 123 23.36 17.84 14.38
C ASN A 123 21.92 17.90 13.81
N GLY A 124 20.92 17.56 14.62
CA GLY A 124 19.50 17.57 14.19
C GLY A 124 19.10 16.42 13.26
N SER A 125 20.04 15.53 12.92
CA SER A 125 19.80 14.32 12.13
C SER A 125 19.83 13.07 13.00
N THR A 126 18.94 12.12 12.71
CA THR A 126 18.97 10.80 13.33
C THR A 126 20.04 9.94 12.65
N GLN A 127 20.89 9.33 13.45
CA GLN A 127 21.95 8.42 13.01
C GLN A 127 21.87 7.14 13.84
N ILE A 128 22.39 6.03 13.32
CA ILE A 128 22.42 4.75 14.02
C ILE A 128 23.86 4.27 14.12
N ALA A 129 24.30 4.01 15.35
CA ALA A 129 25.55 3.33 15.62
C ALA A 129 25.29 1.82 15.54
N ILE A 130 26.11 1.11 14.76
CA ILE A 130 25.94 -0.31 14.47
C ILE A 130 27.12 -1.10 14.99
N LEU A 131 26.82 -2.17 15.70
CA LEU A 131 27.77 -3.18 16.15
C LEU A 131 27.55 -4.48 15.36
N GLY A 132 28.47 -4.79 14.45
CA GLY A 132 28.37 -5.93 13.53
C GLY A 132 28.48 -5.50 12.06
N ASN A 133 28.20 -6.40 11.13
CA ASN A 133 28.27 -6.10 9.69
C ASN A 133 26.89 -5.69 9.14
N PRO A 134 26.67 -4.42 8.75
CA PRO A 134 25.38 -3.95 8.24
C PRO A 134 24.99 -4.58 6.89
N GLU A 135 25.96 -4.98 6.07
CA GLU A 135 25.70 -5.55 4.73
C GLU A 135 24.96 -6.89 4.78
N ASP A 136 25.05 -7.57 5.93
CA ASP A 136 24.35 -8.83 6.17
C ASP A 136 22.82 -8.68 6.33
N PHE A 137 22.37 -7.46 6.61
CA PHE A 137 20.99 -7.14 6.98
C PHE A 137 20.32 -6.16 6.01
N PHE A 138 21.06 -5.18 5.51
CA PHE A 138 20.49 -4.12 4.69
C PHE A 138 20.86 -4.34 3.23
N VAL A 139 19.92 -4.91 2.47
CA VAL A 139 19.95 -4.82 1.02
C VAL A 139 19.57 -3.38 0.66
N LYS A 140 20.36 -2.73 -0.21
CA LYS A 140 20.10 -1.38 -0.74
C LYS A 140 18.85 -1.40 -1.63
N ASP A 141 17.69 -1.60 -1.05
CA ASP A 141 16.42 -1.41 -1.72
C ASP A 141 15.78 -0.12 -1.21
N ASP A 142 15.34 0.73 -2.14
CA ASP A 142 14.85 2.10 -1.91
C ASP A 142 13.58 2.16 -1.04
N ARG A 143 13.00 0.99 -0.70
CA ARG A 143 11.77 0.86 0.11
C ARG A 143 12.03 0.51 1.57
N SER A 144 13.28 0.27 1.97
CA SER A 144 13.59 -0.05 3.37
C SER A 144 13.65 1.22 4.22
N ILE A 145 13.17 1.14 5.48
CA ILE A 145 13.35 2.23 6.48
C ILE A 145 14.82 2.63 6.63
N TRP A 146 15.74 1.70 6.34
CA TRP A 146 17.18 1.83 6.45
C TRP A 146 17.79 2.76 5.39
N SER A 147 17.15 2.93 4.22
CA SER A 147 17.60 3.84 3.16
C SER A 147 17.67 5.31 3.62
N SER A 148 16.79 5.69 4.54
CA SER A 148 16.68 7.05 5.07
C SER A 148 17.58 7.32 6.28
N ILE A 149 18.28 6.30 6.80
CA ILE A 149 19.00 6.39 8.06
C ILE A 149 20.50 6.28 7.83
N LYS A 150 21.24 7.26 8.37
CA LYS A 150 22.71 7.25 8.30
C LYS A 150 23.27 6.22 9.29
N LEU A 151 23.91 5.19 8.74
CA LEU A 151 24.58 4.17 9.52
C LEU A 151 26.02 4.58 9.82
N THR A 152 26.45 4.32 11.04
CA THR A 152 27.80 4.64 11.55
C THR A 152 28.35 3.45 12.33
N ASP A 153 29.66 3.20 12.22
CA ASP A 153 30.31 2.13 12.98
C ASP A 153 30.34 2.49 14.46
N TRP A 154 29.88 1.55 15.30
CA TRP A 154 29.90 1.64 16.76
C TRP A 154 31.28 2.03 17.30
N ASN A 155 32.36 1.42 16.79
CA ASN A 155 33.71 1.67 17.31
C ASN A 155 34.22 3.09 17.05
N GLN A 156 33.70 3.77 16.03
CA GLN A 156 34.05 5.15 15.71
C GLN A 156 33.24 6.17 16.53
N GLN A 157 32.19 5.72 17.21
CA GLN A 157 31.17 6.57 17.83
C GLN A 157 31.00 6.34 19.34
N ILE A 158 31.50 5.23 19.89
CA ILE A 158 31.45 4.96 21.33
C ILE A 158 32.01 6.12 22.14
N ASP A 159 33.13 6.71 21.74
CA ASP A 159 33.76 7.77 22.54
C ASP A 159 32.88 9.03 22.58
N ASP A 160 32.24 9.39 21.47
CA ASP A 160 31.28 10.49 21.38
C ASP A 160 30.00 10.20 22.20
N LEU A 161 29.46 8.98 22.08
CA LEU A 161 28.22 8.56 22.75
C LEU A 161 28.41 8.31 24.25
N SER A 162 29.61 7.90 24.65
CA SER A 162 29.99 7.66 26.04
C SER A 162 30.01 8.92 26.89
N ASN A 163 29.87 10.10 26.28
CA ASN A 163 29.78 11.38 26.99
C ASN A 163 28.32 11.87 27.17
N LEU A 164 27.34 11.20 26.55
CA LEU A 164 25.94 11.59 26.63
C LEU A 164 25.21 10.85 27.77
N PRO A 165 24.53 11.56 28.70
CA PRO A 165 23.89 10.95 29.86
C PRO A 165 22.73 10.01 29.50
N ASN A 166 22.03 10.27 28.39
CA ASN A 166 20.90 9.47 27.93
C ASN A 166 21.28 8.08 27.39
N TYR A 167 22.58 7.81 27.27
CA TYR A 167 23.14 6.53 26.80
C TYR A 167 24.01 5.88 27.88
N LYS A 168 23.74 6.23 29.14
CA LYS A 168 24.37 5.62 30.31
C LYS A 168 23.31 5.01 31.21
N THR A 169 23.54 3.79 31.67
CA THR A 169 22.77 3.22 32.78
C THR A 169 23.65 3.08 34.02
N PRO A 170 23.07 3.14 35.23
CA PRO A 170 23.79 2.87 36.48
C PRO A 170 24.48 1.50 36.48
N GLU A 171 23.88 0.50 35.82
CA GLU A 171 24.31 -0.89 35.85
C GLU A 171 25.36 -1.23 34.79
N TRP A 172 25.34 -0.56 33.64
CA TRP A 172 26.16 -0.94 32.46
C TRP A 172 26.98 0.21 31.87
N GLY A 173 26.89 1.41 32.44
CA GLY A 173 27.60 2.59 31.95
C GLY A 173 27.22 2.90 30.50
N SER A 174 28.20 3.28 29.68
CA SER A 174 28.02 3.59 28.25
C SER A 174 28.00 2.36 27.33
N GLN A 175 28.14 1.14 27.87
CA GLN A 175 28.20 -0.10 27.09
C GLN A 175 26.79 -0.66 26.87
N VAL A 176 25.96 0.11 26.16
CA VAL A 176 24.53 -0.16 25.97
C VAL A 176 24.12 -0.12 24.50
N LEU A 177 23.12 -0.90 24.12
CA LEU A 177 22.48 -0.92 22.82
C LEU A 177 20.99 -0.67 23.01
N MET A 178 20.30 -0.22 21.95
CA MET A 178 18.84 -0.23 21.98
C MET A 178 18.31 -1.65 21.72
N GLY A 179 18.92 -2.39 20.80
CA GLY A 179 18.45 -3.73 20.44
C GLY A 179 19.46 -4.52 19.63
N ILE A 180 19.10 -5.77 19.36
CA ILE A 180 19.85 -6.67 18.48
C ILE A 180 18.89 -7.23 17.42
N LEU A 181 19.28 -7.14 16.16
CA LEU A 181 18.55 -7.69 15.02
C LEU A 181 19.22 -8.99 14.60
N ILE A 182 18.42 -10.00 14.28
CA ILE A 182 18.91 -11.35 13.98
C ILE A 182 18.23 -11.87 12.72
N LYS A 183 19.03 -12.47 11.83
CA LYS A 183 18.60 -13.06 10.56
C LYS A 183 19.09 -14.49 10.48
N GLY A 184 18.22 -15.45 10.17
CA GLY A 184 18.58 -16.86 10.19
C GLY A 184 17.38 -17.81 10.01
N GLU A 185 17.63 -19.10 10.20
CA GLU A 185 16.62 -20.14 10.04
C GLU A 185 15.60 -20.17 11.21
N SER A 186 14.34 -20.52 10.91
CA SER A 186 13.22 -20.36 11.87
C SER A 186 13.35 -21.20 13.14
N GLU A 187 13.83 -22.45 13.05
CA GLU A 187 13.92 -23.36 14.20
C GLU A 187 14.94 -22.91 15.28
N PRO A 188 16.20 -22.56 14.95
CA PRO A 188 17.14 -22.03 15.94
C PRO A 188 16.68 -20.67 16.52
N LEU A 189 15.99 -19.84 15.73
CA LEU A 189 15.48 -18.55 16.20
C LEU A 189 14.37 -18.69 17.25
N LEU A 190 13.52 -19.71 17.16
CA LEU A 190 12.50 -19.97 18.19
C LEU A 190 13.13 -20.39 19.51
N LYS A 191 14.15 -21.26 19.47
CA LYS A 191 14.91 -21.66 20.67
C LYS A 191 15.60 -20.45 21.30
N LEU A 192 16.22 -19.60 20.49
CA LEU A 192 16.83 -18.36 20.94
C LEU A 192 15.81 -17.39 21.57
N LYS A 193 14.64 -17.22 20.94
CA LYS A 193 13.55 -16.39 21.47
C LYS A 193 13.16 -16.83 22.88
N GLU A 194 12.96 -18.12 23.09
CA GLU A 194 12.63 -18.66 24.42
C GLU A 194 13.74 -18.39 25.44
N MET A 195 15.00 -18.63 25.06
CA MET A 195 16.14 -18.37 25.94
C MET A 195 16.25 -16.91 26.36
N ILE A 196 16.03 -15.98 25.43
CA ILE A 196 16.07 -14.54 25.69
C ILE A 196 14.89 -14.11 26.57
N ASN A 197 13.68 -14.58 26.28
CA ASN A 197 12.48 -14.24 27.05
C ASN A 197 12.52 -14.76 28.49
N ARG A 198 13.22 -15.88 28.75
CA ARG A 198 13.49 -16.39 30.10
C ARG A 198 14.48 -15.50 30.89
N ARG A 199 15.31 -14.70 30.20
CA ARG A 199 16.22 -13.73 30.86
C ARG A 199 15.48 -12.42 31.16
N THR A 200 15.94 -11.68 32.16
CA THR A 200 15.14 -10.59 32.74
C THR A 200 15.26 -9.24 32.03
N VAL A 201 16.33 -8.99 31.26
CA VAL A 201 16.65 -7.64 30.75
C VAL A 201 16.18 -7.36 29.32
N ALA A 202 15.82 -8.38 28.56
CA ALA A 202 15.42 -8.26 27.16
C ALA A 202 14.23 -9.17 26.83
N GLN A 203 13.61 -8.93 25.68
CA GLN A 203 12.56 -9.74 25.09
C GLN A 203 12.80 -9.88 23.59
N ALA A 204 12.44 -11.03 23.04
CA ALA A 204 12.65 -11.37 21.64
C ALA A 204 11.31 -11.39 20.89
N TRP A 205 11.25 -10.59 19.84
CA TRP A 205 10.14 -10.45 18.91
C TRP A 205 10.49 -11.13 17.61
N VAL A 206 9.64 -12.05 17.14
CA VAL A 206 9.79 -12.61 15.80
C VAL A 206 9.31 -11.56 14.82
N MET A 207 10.24 -11.08 14.00
CA MET A 207 10.01 -10.03 13.00
C MET A 207 9.70 -10.63 11.63
N LYS A 208 10.06 -11.91 11.41
CA LYS A 208 9.55 -12.71 10.30
C LYS A 208 8.04 -12.80 10.47
N ALA A 209 7.38 -11.93 9.73
CA ALA A 209 5.99 -11.53 9.79
C ALA A 209 5.09 -12.38 10.71
N GLY A 210 4.40 -11.67 11.60
CA GLY A 210 3.03 -12.03 11.97
C GLY A 210 2.12 -11.97 10.74
N ILE A 211 2.38 -12.83 9.75
CA ILE A 211 1.62 -13.01 8.51
C ILE A 211 0.16 -13.29 8.87
N SER A 212 -0.11 -13.98 9.98
CA SER A 212 -1.45 -14.54 10.18
C SER A 212 -2.52 -13.54 10.57
N THR A 213 -2.22 -12.41 11.23
CA THR A 213 -3.29 -11.51 11.71
C THR A 213 -3.43 -10.25 10.86
N ASP A 214 -2.32 -9.65 10.45
CA ASP A 214 -2.38 -8.45 9.61
C ASP A 214 -2.55 -8.82 8.14
N ASP A 215 -1.89 -9.87 7.61
CA ASP A 215 -2.19 -10.31 6.24
C ASP A 215 -3.56 -10.96 6.15
N GLN A 216 -4.10 -11.55 7.22
CA GLN A 216 -5.48 -12.02 7.22
C GLN A 216 -6.47 -10.85 7.20
N LYS A 217 -6.20 -9.76 7.94
CA LYS A 217 -7.02 -8.54 7.86
C LYS A 217 -6.88 -7.83 6.52
N ILE A 218 -5.68 -7.77 5.95
CA ILE A 218 -5.40 -7.22 4.62
C ILE A 218 -6.12 -8.06 3.58
N ASN A 219 -5.97 -9.39 3.60
CA ASN A 219 -6.68 -10.29 2.68
C ASN A 219 -8.19 -10.18 2.84
N GLN A 220 -8.71 -10.05 4.07
CA GLN A 220 -10.14 -9.81 4.29
C GLN A 220 -10.60 -8.47 3.71
N LEU A 221 -9.81 -7.41 3.90
CA LEU A 221 -10.10 -6.08 3.37
C LEU A 221 -10.03 -6.07 1.84
N GLU A 222 -8.98 -6.65 1.25
CA GLU A 222 -8.84 -6.84 -0.20
C GLU A 222 -10.02 -7.65 -0.76
N THR A 223 -10.35 -8.78 -0.13
CA THR A 223 -11.48 -9.63 -0.56
C THR A 223 -12.79 -8.86 -0.48
N ALA A 224 -13.03 -8.09 0.58
CA ALA A 224 -14.21 -7.25 0.71
C ALA A 224 -14.24 -6.16 -0.38
N LEU A 225 -13.09 -5.55 -0.68
CA LEU A 225 -12.96 -4.52 -1.71
C LEU A 225 -13.23 -5.07 -3.12
N TYR A 226 -12.64 -6.23 -3.44
CA TYR A 226 -12.89 -6.93 -4.70
C TYR A 226 -14.34 -7.35 -4.80
N THR A 227 -14.94 -7.86 -3.72
CA THR A 227 -16.36 -8.26 -3.71
C THR A 227 -17.27 -7.05 -3.94
N PHE A 228 -17.00 -5.94 -3.28
CA PHE A 228 -17.73 -4.68 -3.46
C PHE A 228 -17.58 -4.14 -4.89
N THR A 229 -16.35 -4.13 -5.41
CA THR A 229 -16.07 -3.73 -6.79
C THR A 229 -16.84 -4.63 -7.77
N CYS A 230 -16.76 -5.95 -7.62
CA CYS A 230 -17.50 -6.91 -8.45
C CYS A 230 -19.01 -6.68 -8.40
N LEU A 231 -19.59 -6.39 -7.24
CA LEU A 231 -21.01 -6.06 -7.10
C LEU A 231 -21.37 -4.79 -7.87
N ILE A 232 -20.57 -3.73 -7.75
CA ILE A 232 -20.76 -2.49 -8.52
C ILE A 232 -20.72 -2.77 -10.02
N PHE A 233 -19.72 -3.52 -10.49
CA PHE A 233 -19.60 -3.90 -11.90
C PHE A 233 -20.80 -4.75 -12.36
N LEU A 234 -21.26 -5.68 -11.53
CA LEU A 234 -22.42 -6.54 -11.82
C LEU A 234 -23.73 -5.75 -11.88
N CYS A 235 -23.84 -4.61 -11.19
CA CYS A 235 -24.98 -3.70 -11.31
C CYS A 235 -24.85 -2.76 -12.53
N LEU A 236 -23.67 -2.20 -12.77
CA LEU A 236 -23.46 -1.18 -13.81
C LEU A 236 -23.43 -1.76 -15.23
N VAL A 237 -22.79 -2.92 -15.44
CA VAL A 237 -22.63 -3.50 -16.77
C VAL A 237 -23.97 -3.91 -17.40
N PRO A 238 -24.89 -4.63 -16.71
CA PRO A 238 -26.20 -4.93 -17.26
C PRO A 238 -27.04 -3.67 -17.50
N GLY A 239 -26.94 -2.67 -16.63
CA GLY A 239 -27.62 -1.38 -16.82
C GLY A 239 -27.14 -0.65 -18.09
N LEU A 240 -25.84 -0.68 -18.36
CA LEU A 240 -25.24 -0.15 -19.59
C LEU A 240 -25.66 -0.94 -20.83
N ILE A 241 -25.63 -2.27 -20.77
CA ILE A 241 -26.04 -3.14 -21.88
C ILE A 241 -27.53 -2.93 -22.20
N LEU A 242 -28.39 -2.91 -21.19
CA LEU A 242 -29.83 -2.71 -21.38
C LEU A 242 -30.11 -1.33 -21.99
N SER A 243 -29.46 -0.29 -21.47
CA SER A 243 -29.60 1.08 -22.01
C SER A 243 -29.13 1.16 -23.45
N PHE A 244 -28.02 0.48 -23.80
CA PHE A 244 -27.51 0.42 -25.16
C PHE A 244 -28.45 -0.33 -26.11
N ILE A 245 -29.01 -1.47 -25.69
CA ILE A 245 -29.98 -2.24 -26.49
C ILE A 245 -31.22 -1.38 -26.78
N ILE A 246 -31.78 -0.71 -25.77
CA ILE A 246 -32.94 0.19 -25.93
C ILE A 246 -32.62 1.31 -26.91
N LEU A 247 -31.43 1.91 -26.79
CA LEU A 247 -30.99 3.00 -27.67
C LEU A 247 -30.76 2.51 -29.10
N SER A 248 -30.20 1.30 -29.27
CA SER A 248 -29.99 0.68 -30.58
C SER A 248 -31.32 0.32 -31.26
N ALA A 249 -32.30 -0.19 -30.52
CA ALA A 249 -33.63 -0.50 -31.05
C ALA A 249 -34.31 0.76 -31.62
N ARG A 250 -34.33 1.86 -30.85
CA ARG A 250 -34.88 3.14 -31.30
C ARG A 250 -34.10 3.75 -32.45
N ARG A 251 -32.78 3.59 -32.46
CA ARG A 251 -31.92 4.09 -33.54
C ARG A 251 -32.23 3.40 -34.86
N ASN A 252 -32.58 2.11 -34.85
CA ASN A 252 -32.97 1.41 -36.07
C ASN A 252 -34.22 2.04 -36.72
N GLU A 253 -35.21 2.47 -35.92
CA GLU A 253 -36.40 3.15 -36.45
C GLU A 253 -36.03 4.45 -37.18
N ILE A 254 -35.12 5.24 -36.59
CA ILE A 254 -34.62 6.48 -37.19
C ILE A 254 -33.81 6.20 -38.47
N PHE A 255 -32.99 5.14 -38.48
CA PHE A 255 -32.18 4.78 -39.64
C PHE A 255 -32.99 4.23 -40.80
N ILE A 256 -34.13 3.59 -40.56
CA ILE A 256 -35.06 3.19 -41.62
C ILE A 256 -35.55 4.44 -42.36
N VAL A 257 -36.01 5.45 -41.63
CA VAL A 257 -36.47 6.73 -42.22
C VAL A 257 -35.33 7.45 -42.97
N LEU A 258 -34.11 7.47 -42.40
CA LEU A 258 -32.97 8.11 -43.07
C LEU A 258 -32.54 7.36 -44.33
N LYS A 259 -32.65 6.03 -44.35
CA LYS A 259 -32.36 5.21 -45.53
C LYS A 259 -33.33 5.53 -46.69
N GLU A 260 -34.59 5.79 -46.39
CA GLU A 260 -35.58 6.25 -47.38
C GLU A 260 -35.24 7.63 -47.97
N ILE A 261 -34.55 8.48 -47.22
CA ILE A 261 -34.06 9.81 -47.66
C ILE A 261 -32.73 9.70 -48.45
N GLY A 262 -32.23 8.47 -48.69
CA GLY A 262 -31.04 8.22 -49.49
C GLY A 262 -29.71 8.30 -48.72
N TRP A 263 -29.75 8.23 -47.39
CA TRP A 263 -28.53 8.25 -46.58
C TRP A 263 -27.69 6.99 -46.77
N LYS A 264 -26.39 7.16 -47.02
CA LYS A 264 -25.46 6.05 -47.27
C LYS A 264 -25.19 5.26 -45.99
N GLN A 265 -25.10 3.94 -46.11
CA GLN A 265 -24.84 3.02 -44.99
C GLN A 265 -23.50 3.29 -44.28
N ALA A 266 -22.49 3.79 -45.00
CA ALA A 266 -21.21 4.22 -44.42
C ALA A 266 -21.38 5.37 -43.42
N SER A 267 -22.26 6.33 -43.70
CA SER A 267 -22.56 7.47 -42.81
C SER A 267 -23.28 7.02 -41.53
N GLN A 268 -24.12 5.98 -41.62
CA GLN A 268 -24.76 5.38 -40.45
C GLN A 268 -23.71 4.75 -39.51
N LEU A 269 -22.75 4.02 -40.06
CA LEU A 269 -21.69 3.37 -39.29
C LEU A 269 -20.78 4.40 -38.60
N GLN A 270 -20.41 5.47 -39.30
CA GLN A 270 -19.66 6.60 -38.73
C GLN A 270 -20.43 7.28 -37.59
N PHE A 271 -21.74 7.49 -37.75
CA PHE A 271 -22.58 8.08 -36.71
C PHE A 271 -22.67 7.19 -35.46
N ILE A 272 -22.81 5.87 -35.63
CA ILE A 272 -22.78 4.91 -34.52
C ILE A 272 -21.45 4.97 -33.79
N LEU A 273 -20.34 4.97 -34.52
CA LEU A 273 -19.00 5.01 -33.93
C LEU A 273 -18.79 6.30 -33.13
N LEU A 274 -19.21 7.45 -33.69
CA LEU A 274 -19.18 8.74 -33.01
C LEU A 274 -20.03 8.74 -31.73
N GLN A 275 -21.21 8.14 -31.76
CA GLN A 275 -22.05 8.00 -30.57
C GLN A 275 -21.38 7.14 -29.49
N ILE A 276 -20.74 6.03 -29.85
CA ILE A 276 -20.00 5.20 -28.88
C ILE A 276 -18.87 6.01 -28.24
N VAL A 277 -18.12 6.78 -29.04
CA VAL A 277 -17.05 7.64 -28.51
C VAL A 277 -17.61 8.68 -27.54
N ILE A 278 -18.67 9.40 -27.92
CA ILE A 278 -19.24 10.48 -27.11
C ILE A 278 -19.95 9.97 -25.85
N LEU A 279 -20.66 8.84 -25.94
CA LEU A 279 -21.51 8.36 -24.86
C LEU A 279 -20.83 7.36 -23.92
N PHE A 280 -19.73 6.75 -24.35
CA PHE A 280 -19.02 5.73 -23.59
C PHE A 280 -17.57 6.12 -23.31
N LEU A 281 -16.81 6.49 -24.33
CA LEU A 281 -15.37 6.74 -24.18
C LEU A 281 -15.08 8.05 -23.42
N ILE A 282 -15.73 9.15 -23.81
CA ILE A 282 -15.57 10.46 -23.16
C ILE A 282 -16.02 10.41 -21.69
N PRO A 283 -17.20 9.86 -21.33
CA PRO A 283 -17.65 9.89 -19.95
C PRO A 283 -16.81 8.95 -19.08
N CYS A 284 -16.39 7.80 -19.60
CA CYS A 284 -15.52 6.87 -18.89
C CYS A 284 -14.15 7.50 -18.60
N THR A 285 -13.54 8.16 -19.59
CA THR A 285 -12.27 8.88 -19.38
C THR A 285 -12.44 10.03 -18.39
N LEU A 286 -13.52 10.81 -18.47
CA LEU A 286 -13.84 11.84 -17.47
C LEU A 286 -13.99 11.24 -16.06
N GLY A 287 -14.65 10.09 -15.93
CA GLY A 287 -14.76 9.36 -14.67
C GLY A 287 -13.40 9.02 -14.07
N VAL A 288 -12.49 8.48 -14.90
CA VAL A 288 -11.11 8.14 -14.50
C VAL A 288 -10.31 9.39 -14.09
N PHE A 289 -10.43 10.50 -14.83
CA PHE A 289 -9.68 11.73 -14.52
C PHE A 289 -10.22 12.45 -13.28
N THR A 290 -11.53 12.37 -13.02
CA THR A 290 -12.16 13.06 -11.87
C THR A 290 -12.05 12.26 -10.58
N SER A 291 -11.91 10.93 -10.64
CA SER A 291 -11.75 10.10 -9.45
C SER A 291 -10.65 10.53 -8.48
N PRO A 292 -9.38 10.76 -8.91
CA PRO A 292 -8.33 11.16 -7.96
C PRO A 292 -8.60 12.53 -7.33
N LEU A 293 -9.25 13.47 -8.04
CA LEU A 293 -9.62 14.77 -7.48
C LEU A 293 -10.64 14.62 -6.35
N ILE A 294 -11.67 13.79 -6.55
CA ILE A 294 -12.71 13.53 -5.56
C ILE A 294 -12.13 12.76 -4.36
N LEU A 295 -11.30 11.75 -4.59
CA LEU A 295 -10.60 10.99 -3.54
C LEU A 295 -9.73 11.90 -2.67
N ASN A 296 -8.95 12.80 -3.27
CA ASN A 296 -8.15 13.78 -2.52
C ASN A 296 -9.02 14.74 -1.70
N TRP A 297 -10.16 15.16 -2.23
CA TRP A 297 -11.09 16.05 -1.54
C TRP A 297 -11.75 15.36 -0.34
N VAL A 298 -12.16 14.10 -0.49
CA VAL A 298 -12.71 13.26 0.59
C VAL A 298 -11.65 13.02 1.67
N ASN A 299 -10.40 12.73 1.29
CA ASN A 299 -9.30 12.59 2.25
C ASN A 299 -9.06 13.88 3.04
N TYR A 300 -9.11 15.04 2.38
CA TYR A 300 -8.95 16.34 3.04
C TYR A 300 -10.05 16.62 4.07
N LEU A 301 -11.31 16.24 3.77
CA LEU A 301 -12.42 16.35 4.71
C LEU A 301 -12.26 15.42 5.92
N PHE A 302 -11.76 14.20 5.72
CA PHE A 302 -11.49 13.25 6.81
C PHE A 302 -10.34 13.68 7.73
N ILE A 303 -9.37 14.46 7.23
CA ILE A 303 -8.25 14.98 8.03
C ILE A 303 -8.68 16.19 8.89
N LEU A 304 -9.70 16.92 8.47
CA LEU A 304 -10.20 18.11 9.16
C LEU A 304 -11.31 17.87 10.18
N GLY A 305 -11.94 16.68 10.16
CA GLY A 305 -13.00 16.29 11.10
C GLY A 305 -12.47 15.40 12.22
#